data_AF-A0A7W1JLS1-F1
#
_entry.id   AF-A0A7W1JLS1-F1
#
_cell.length_a   1.000
_cell.length_b   1.000
_cell.length_c   1.000
_cell.angle_alpha   90.00
_cell.angle_beta   90.00
_cell.angle_gamma   90.00
#
_symmetry.space_group_name_H-M   'P 1'
#
loop_
_entity.id
_entity.type
_entity.pdbx_description
1 polymer ?
#
loop_
_entity_poly.entity_id
_entity_poly.type
_entity_poly.pdbx_seq_one_letter_code
_entity_poly.pdbx_strand_id
1 'polypeptide(L)'
;MKNKKEIGKELKKELEKGYNVERISNWAYDLFNESHGEQSLELNDILQTIFLMDAGPEFVLSKSQLTDLANELIRDDINFSTEIINDIAEIGDDEWLICPKCFDAWESNSSDKIVQCLKCHSFLQNPRYKQIE
;
A
#
# COMPACT_ATOMS: atom_id res chain seq x y z
N MET A 1 -2.07 11.62 -15.68
CA MET A 1 -2.91 10.99 -14.63
C MET A 1 -1.99 10.49 -13.53
N LYS A 2 -2.28 10.84 -12.27
CA LYS A 2 -1.46 10.41 -11.14
C LYS A 2 -1.83 8.99 -10.75
N ASN A 3 -0.83 8.14 -10.52
CA ASN A 3 -1.05 6.79 -9.99
C ASN A 3 -1.20 6.81 -8.45
N LYS A 4 -1.63 5.69 -7.84
CA LYS A 4 -1.84 5.57 -6.38
C LYS A 4 -0.65 6.10 -5.56
N LYS A 5 0.57 5.75 -5.95
CA LYS A 5 1.79 6.15 -5.26
C LYS A 5 2.05 7.65 -5.33
N GLU A 6 1.79 8.27 -6.48
CA GLU A 6 1.90 9.71 -6.64
C GLU A 6 0.89 10.43 -5.76
N ILE A 7 -0.34 9.93 -5.70
CA ILE A 7 -1.40 10.45 -4.83
C ILE A 7 -1.01 10.32 -3.35
N GLY A 8 -0.52 9.15 -2.93
CA GLY A 8 -0.07 8.94 -1.55
C GLY A 8 1.11 9.85 -1.17
N LYS A 9 2.07 10.07 -2.08
CA LYS A 9 3.18 11.02 -1.86
C LYS A 9 2.69 12.45 -1.73
N GLU A 10 1.71 12.87 -2.52
CA GLU A 10 1.13 14.21 -2.45
C GLU A 10 0.30 14.42 -1.20
N LEU A 11 -0.52 13.45 -0.81
CA LEU A 11 -1.26 13.48 0.46
C LEU A 11 -0.31 13.68 1.64
N LYS A 12 0.83 12.98 1.64
CA LYS A 12 1.86 13.14 2.66
C LYS A 12 2.45 14.56 2.69
N LYS A 13 2.73 15.14 1.52
CA LYS A 13 3.19 16.53 1.41
C LYS A 13 2.15 17.53 1.92
N GLU A 14 0.86 17.30 1.67
CA GLU A 14 -0.20 18.17 2.21
C GLU A 14 -0.29 18.08 3.74
N LEU A 15 -0.09 16.89 4.31
CA LEU A 15 -0.05 16.67 5.77
C LEU A 15 1.19 17.30 6.43
N GLU A 16 2.32 17.37 5.73
CA GLU A 16 3.56 18.01 6.21
C GLU A 16 3.42 19.54 6.35
N LYS A 17 2.52 20.16 5.57
CA LYS A 17 2.15 21.59 5.72
C LYS A 17 1.28 21.87 6.96
N GLY A 18 1.08 20.88 7.82
CA GLY A 18 0.16 20.91 8.95
C GLY A 18 -1.18 20.23 8.64
N TYR A 19 -1.88 19.79 9.67
CA TYR A 19 -3.18 19.17 9.51
C TYR A 19 -4.27 20.26 9.42
N ASN A 20 -4.88 20.39 8.24
CA ASN A 20 -5.95 21.35 7.96
C ASN A 20 -6.96 20.67 7.03
N VAL A 21 -8.19 20.46 7.53
CA VAL A 21 -9.24 19.69 6.85
C VAL A 21 -9.65 20.35 5.54
N GLU A 22 -9.94 21.66 5.56
CA GLU A 22 -10.38 22.41 4.38
C GLU A 22 -9.36 22.30 3.23
N ARG A 23 -8.08 22.53 3.51
CA ARG A 23 -7.01 22.44 2.49
C ARG A 23 -6.87 21.02 1.93
N ILE A 24 -6.87 20.01 2.78
CA ILE A 24 -6.73 18.61 2.37
C ILE A 24 -7.94 18.18 1.54
N SER A 25 -9.14 18.62 1.93
CA SER A 25 -10.38 18.32 1.21
C SER A 25 -10.40 18.98 -0.17
N ASN A 26 -10.01 20.25 -0.25
CA ASN A 26 -9.90 20.97 -1.53
C ASN A 26 -8.88 20.32 -2.46
N TRP A 27 -7.72 19.91 -1.95
CA TRP A 27 -6.72 19.18 -2.73
C TRP A 27 -7.28 17.88 -3.33
N ALA A 28 -8.04 17.11 -2.55
CA ALA A 28 -8.65 15.87 -3.03
C ALA A 28 -9.76 16.11 -4.06
N TYR A 29 -10.55 17.18 -3.88
CA TYR A 29 -11.57 17.59 -4.83
C TYR A 29 -10.98 18.03 -6.18
N ASP A 30 -9.93 18.85 -6.16
CA ASP A 30 -9.23 19.27 -7.38
C ASP A 30 -8.69 18.06 -8.14
N LEU A 31 -8.03 17.15 -7.43
CA LEU A 31 -7.48 15.93 -8.02
C LEU A 31 -8.56 14.99 -8.58
N PHE A 32 -9.70 14.89 -7.91
CA PHE A 32 -10.85 14.11 -8.39
C PHE A 32 -11.38 14.68 -9.72
N ASN A 33 -11.60 15.99 -9.79
CA ASN A 33 -12.13 16.65 -10.99
C ASN A 33 -11.14 16.68 -12.16
N GLU A 34 -9.85 16.88 -11.89
CA GLU A 34 -8.80 16.87 -12.92
C GLU A 34 -8.76 15.54 -13.67
N SER A 35 -9.17 14.45 -13.04
CA SER A 35 -9.02 13.11 -13.57
C SER A 35 -10.12 12.60 -14.51
N HIS A 36 -11.22 13.35 -14.68
CA HIS A 36 -12.30 13.07 -15.65
C HIS A 36 -12.82 11.61 -15.68
N GLY A 37 -12.72 10.87 -14.57
CA GLY A 37 -13.17 9.47 -14.47
C GLY A 37 -12.20 8.42 -15.03
N GLU A 38 -10.97 8.79 -15.39
CA GLU A 38 -9.94 7.85 -15.86
C GLU A 38 -9.21 7.12 -14.72
N GLN A 39 -9.49 7.49 -13.46
CA GLN A 39 -8.94 6.79 -12.29
C GLN A 39 -9.68 5.47 -12.01
N SER A 40 -8.99 4.53 -11.36
CA SER A 40 -9.61 3.32 -10.81
C SER A 40 -10.72 3.69 -9.82
N LEU A 41 -11.77 2.87 -9.76
CA LEU A 41 -12.89 3.03 -8.81
C LEU A 41 -12.40 3.21 -7.36
N GLU A 42 -11.41 2.42 -6.94
CA GLU A 42 -10.82 2.51 -5.60
C GLU A 42 -10.20 3.88 -5.32
N LEU A 43 -9.45 4.44 -6.28
CA LEU A 43 -8.89 5.79 -6.14
C LEU A 43 -9.96 6.87 -6.09
N ASN A 44 -11.02 6.71 -6.87
CA ASN A 44 -12.16 7.63 -6.81
C ASN A 44 -12.85 7.60 -5.44
N ASP A 45 -13.00 6.42 -4.83
CA ASP A 45 -13.60 6.27 -3.50
C ASP A 45 -12.72 6.89 -2.42
N ILE A 46 -11.39 6.72 -2.54
CA ILE A 46 -10.42 7.34 -1.63
C ILE A 46 -10.48 8.87 -1.72
N LEU A 47 -10.42 9.43 -2.92
CA LEU A 47 -10.46 10.88 -3.10
C LEU A 47 -11.80 11.47 -2.64
N GLN A 48 -12.91 10.79 -2.92
CA GLN A 48 -14.22 11.14 -2.38
C GLN A 48 -14.22 11.18 -0.86
N THR A 49 -13.73 10.12 -0.22
CA THR A 49 -13.66 10.06 1.24
C THR A 49 -12.87 11.24 1.82
N ILE A 50 -11.76 11.62 1.19
CA ILE A 50 -10.94 12.74 1.65
C ILE A 50 -11.64 14.09 1.43
N PHE A 51 -12.23 14.35 0.26
CA PHE A 51 -12.89 15.65 0.05
C PHE A 51 -14.21 15.80 0.81
N LEU A 52 -14.86 14.69 1.16
CA LEU A 52 -16.06 14.69 2.02
C LEU A 52 -15.76 15.11 3.46
N MET A 53 -14.48 15.19 3.88
CA MET A 53 -14.12 15.67 5.21
C MET A 53 -14.56 17.12 5.49
N ASP A 54 -14.76 17.94 4.44
CA ASP A 54 -15.27 19.32 4.58
C ASP A 54 -16.80 19.39 4.75
N ALA A 55 -17.52 18.28 4.52
CA ALA A 55 -18.98 18.24 4.65
C ALA A 55 -19.45 18.30 6.12
N GLY A 56 -18.62 17.83 7.06
CA GLY A 56 -18.97 17.82 8.48
C GLY A 56 -17.99 17.04 9.35
N PRO A 57 -17.96 17.29 10.67
CA PRO A 57 -17.06 16.63 11.63
C PRO A 57 -17.17 15.09 11.65
N GLU A 58 -18.33 14.55 11.28
CA GLU A 58 -18.61 13.11 11.19
C GLU A 58 -17.83 12.41 10.06
N PHE A 59 -17.33 13.16 9.08
CA PHE A 59 -16.54 12.66 7.96
C PHE A 59 -15.04 12.90 8.13
N VAL A 60 -14.63 13.66 9.16
CA VAL A 60 -13.24 14.08 9.35
C VAL A 60 -12.37 12.89 9.76
N LEU A 61 -11.47 12.50 8.85
CA LEU A 61 -10.37 11.58 9.15
C LEU A 61 -9.32 12.28 10.00
N SER A 62 -8.89 11.64 11.08
CA SER A 62 -7.77 12.12 11.89
C SER A 62 -6.47 12.19 11.07
N LYS A 63 -5.50 12.99 11.54
CA LYS A 63 -4.15 13.04 10.94
C LYS A 63 -3.52 11.64 10.84
N SER A 64 -3.72 10.77 11.85
CA SER A 64 -3.18 9.41 11.83
C SER A 64 -3.81 8.60 10.70
N GLN A 65 -5.13 8.60 10.58
CA GLN A 65 -5.85 7.87 9.53
C GLN A 65 -5.42 8.31 8.12
N LEU A 66 -5.26 9.62 7.90
CA LEU A 66 -4.74 10.13 6.62
C LEU A 66 -3.26 9.74 6.37
N THR A 67 -2.46 9.66 7.43
CA THR A 67 -1.06 9.22 7.33
C THR A 67 -0.98 7.74 6.97
N ASP A 68 -1.82 6.91 7.58
CA ASP A 68 -1.91 5.48 7.31
C ASP A 68 -2.38 5.23 5.87
N LEU A 69 -3.43 5.93 5.43
CA LEU A 69 -3.92 5.92 4.05
C LEU A 69 -2.83 6.34 3.05
N ALA A 70 -2.09 7.42 3.32
CA ALA A 70 -0.98 7.84 2.47
C ALA A 70 0.10 6.76 2.36
N ASN A 71 0.42 6.10 3.47
CA ASN A 71 1.41 5.01 3.49
C ASN A 71 0.91 3.77 2.73
N GLU A 72 -0.37 3.43 2.83
CA GLU A 72 -0.99 2.33 2.07
C GLU A 72 -0.94 2.60 0.57
N LEU A 73 -1.35 3.81 0.14
CA LEU A 73 -1.26 4.25 -1.25
C LEU A 73 0.16 4.23 -1.82
N ILE A 74 1.17 4.51 -0.98
CA ILE A 74 2.59 4.43 -1.35
C ILE A 74 3.08 2.97 -1.41
N ARG A 75 2.55 2.09 -0.56
CA ARG A 75 2.96 0.68 -0.43
C ARG A 75 2.44 -0.21 -1.56
N ASP A 76 1.39 0.19 -2.26
CA ASP A 76 0.81 -0.55 -3.41
C ASP A 76 1.75 -0.67 -4.64
N ASP A 77 2.98 -0.23 -4.50
CA ASP A 77 4.06 -0.44 -5.45
C ASP A 77 5.11 -1.36 -4.80
N ILE A 78 4.84 -2.66 -4.79
CA ILE A 78 5.88 -3.67 -4.65
C ILE A 78 6.68 -3.70 -5.96
N ASN A 79 7.37 -2.60 -6.24
CA ASN A 79 8.75 -2.69 -6.66
C ASN A 79 9.55 -2.98 -5.40
N PHE A 80 9.58 -4.26 -5.02
CA PHE A 80 10.53 -4.76 -4.05
C PHE A 80 11.92 -4.38 -4.56
N SER A 81 12.55 -3.37 -3.97
CA SER A 81 14.00 -3.34 -4.02
C SER A 81 14.44 -4.62 -3.32
N THR A 82 14.90 -5.60 -4.12
CA THR A 82 15.39 -6.89 -3.64
C THR A 82 16.59 -6.76 -2.70
N GLU A 83 17.03 -5.54 -2.43
CA GLU A 83 18.13 -5.17 -1.55
C GLU A 83 17.75 -5.12 -0.05
N ILE A 84 16.46 -5.21 0.33
CA ILE A 84 16.04 -5.04 1.74
C ILE A 84 15.37 -6.29 2.33
N ILE A 85 15.02 -7.31 1.54
CA ILE A 85 14.55 -8.59 2.11
C ILE A 85 15.78 -9.41 2.55
N ASN A 86 16.10 -9.35 3.84
CA ASN A 86 17.09 -10.24 4.44
C ASN A 86 16.51 -11.60 4.85
N ASP A 87 15.19 -11.70 4.99
CA ASP A 87 14.53 -12.89 5.52
C ASP A 87 14.09 -13.84 4.39
N ILE A 88 14.50 -15.09 4.48
CA ILE A 88 14.19 -16.16 3.52
C ILE A 88 13.09 -17.03 4.14
N ALA A 89 12.06 -17.41 3.37
CA ALA A 89 11.09 -18.39 3.85
C ALA A 89 11.74 -19.77 4.01
N GLU A 90 11.29 -20.56 4.98
CA GLU A 90 11.78 -21.93 5.18
C GLU A 90 10.95 -22.92 4.36
N ILE A 91 11.58 -24.00 3.88
CA ILE A 91 10.86 -25.08 3.21
C ILE A 91 10.33 -26.02 4.29
N GLY A 92 9.01 -26.15 4.38
CA GLY A 92 8.37 -27.17 5.21
C GLY A 92 8.40 -28.53 4.50
N ASP A 93 7.77 -28.59 3.32
CA ASP A 93 7.71 -29.75 2.41
C ASP A 93 7.73 -29.25 0.95
N ASP A 94 7.51 -30.13 -0.03
CA ASP A 94 7.54 -29.79 -1.48
C ASP A 94 6.57 -28.66 -1.87
N GLU A 95 5.42 -28.56 -1.20
CA GLU A 95 4.38 -27.56 -1.49
C GLU A 95 4.29 -26.46 -0.42
N TRP A 96 4.94 -26.65 0.74
CA TRP A 96 4.76 -25.79 1.92
C TRP A 96 5.95 -24.90 2.23
N LEU A 97 5.68 -23.62 2.49
CA LEU A 97 6.64 -22.65 3.00
C LEU A 97 6.29 -22.26 4.44
N ILE A 98 7.31 -21.95 5.24
CA ILE A 98 7.19 -21.56 6.64
C ILE A 98 7.76 -20.15 6.83
N CYS A 99 7.05 -19.32 7.59
CA CYS A 99 7.41 -17.94 7.83
C CYS A 99 8.35 -17.88 9.03
N PRO A 100 9.61 -17.42 8.89
CA PRO A 100 10.53 -17.35 10.03
C PRO A 100 10.10 -16.30 11.08
N LYS A 101 9.17 -15.39 10.73
CA LYS A 101 8.70 -14.33 11.64
C LYS A 101 7.54 -14.75 12.53
N CYS A 102 6.61 -15.53 11.99
CA CYS A 102 5.39 -15.91 12.71
C CYS A 102 5.17 -17.42 12.81
N PHE A 103 6.12 -18.21 12.29
CA PHE A 103 6.13 -19.69 12.30
C PHE A 103 4.88 -20.31 11.67
N ASP A 104 4.21 -19.56 10.80
CA ASP A 104 3.04 -20.03 10.08
C ASP A 104 3.47 -20.72 8.79
N ALA A 105 2.82 -21.84 8.49
CA ALA A 105 3.01 -22.58 7.26
C ALA A 105 1.90 -22.24 6.28
N TRP A 106 2.26 -22.05 5.01
CA TRP A 106 1.28 -21.92 3.92
C TRP A 106 1.73 -22.70 2.68
N GLU A 107 0.75 -23.17 1.94
CA GLU A 107 0.98 -23.81 0.65
C GLU A 107 1.34 -22.74 -0.40
N SER A 108 2.42 -22.98 -1.15
CA SER A 108 2.88 -22.08 -2.20
C SER A 108 3.63 -22.85 -3.26
N ASN A 109 3.09 -22.87 -4.47
CA ASN A 109 3.77 -23.41 -5.66
C ASN A 109 4.36 -22.29 -6.55
N SER A 110 4.50 -21.08 -6.00
CA SER A 110 5.05 -19.94 -6.72
C SER A 110 6.52 -20.17 -7.09
N SER A 111 6.85 -19.83 -8.33
CA SER A 111 8.22 -19.73 -8.85
C SER A 111 8.78 -18.31 -8.74
N ASP A 112 8.09 -17.41 -8.05
CA ASP A 112 8.48 -16.01 -7.94
C ASP A 112 9.69 -15.86 -7.01
N LYS A 113 10.49 -14.82 -7.21
CA LYS A 113 11.67 -14.51 -6.35
C LYS A 113 11.27 -14.20 -4.91
N ILE A 114 10.05 -13.73 -4.70
CA ILE A 114 9.54 -13.23 -3.43
C ILE A 114 8.17 -13.86 -3.18
N VAL A 115 7.93 -14.25 -1.94
CA VAL A 115 6.65 -14.77 -1.46
C VAL A 115 6.17 -13.94 -0.28
N GLN A 116 4.86 -13.89 -0.08
CA GLN A 116 4.24 -13.21 1.06
C GLN A 116 3.61 -14.22 2.01
N CYS A 117 3.92 -14.11 3.30
CA CYS A 117 3.22 -14.87 4.32
C CYS A 117 1.78 -14.36 4.48
N LEU A 118 0.78 -15.24 4.41
CA LEU A 118 -0.63 -14.87 4.47
C LEU A 118 -1.10 -14.40 5.86
N LYS A 119 -0.37 -14.76 6.93
CA LYS A 119 -0.75 -14.42 8.30
C LYS A 119 -0.19 -13.09 8.78
N CYS A 120 1.10 -12.85 8.55
CA CYS A 120 1.76 -11.62 9.01
C CYS A 120 2.03 -10.63 7.88
N HIS A 121 1.64 -10.96 6.65
CA HIS A 121 1.83 -10.16 5.44
C HIS A 121 3.29 -9.77 5.16
N SER A 122 4.25 -10.44 5.81
CA SER A 122 5.68 -10.21 5.59
C SER A 122 6.11 -10.83 4.26
N PHE A 123 6.93 -10.07 3.54
CA PHE A 123 7.57 -10.52 2.31
C PHE A 123 8.91 -11.16 2.61
N LEU A 124 9.17 -12.28 1.94
CA LEU A 124 10.30 -13.16 2.18
C LEU A 124 10.89 -13.57 0.82
N GLN A 125 12.19 -13.85 0.79
CA GLN A 125 12.77 -14.47 -0.41
C GLN A 125 12.22 -15.89 -0.55
N ASN A 126 11.86 -16.26 -1.77
CA ASN A 126 11.41 -17.61 -2.06
C ASN A 126 12.63 -18.55 -2.14
N PRO A 127 12.78 -19.52 -1.22
CA PRO A 127 13.92 -20.44 -1.23
C PRO A 127 13.96 -21.33 -2.49
N ARG A 128 12.84 -21.45 -3.21
CA ARG A 128 12.73 -22.27 -4.43
C ARG A 128 13.09 -21.50 -5.71
N TYR A 129 13.34 -20.19 -5.62
CA TYR A 129 13.69 -19.39 -6.79
C TYR A 129 15.10 -19.74 -7.29
N LYS A 130 15.17 -20.36 -8.48
CA LYS A 130 16.45 -20.60 -9.16
C LYS A 130 16.85 -19.34 -9.92
N GLN A 131 17.99 -18.74 -9.56
CA GLN A 131 18.64 -17.78 -10.44
C GLN A 131 19.11 -18.54 -11.68
N ILE A 132 18.49 -18.29 -12.83
CA ILE A 132 19.01 -18.77 -14.10
C ILE A 132 20.18 -17.83 -14.41
N GLU A 133 21.41 -18.34 -14.30
CA GLU A 133 22.64 -17.70 -14.81
C GLU A 133 22.68 -17.70 -16.34
#